data_AF-A0A9P3IWI5-F1
#
_entry.id   AF-A0A9P3IWI5-F1
#
_cell.length_a   1.000
_cell.length_b   1.000
_cell.length_c   1.000
_cell.angle_alpha   90.00
_cell.angle_beta   90.00
_cell.angle_gamma   90.00
#
_symmetry.space_group_name_H-M   'P 1'
#
loop_
_entity.id
_entity.type
_entity.pdbx_description
1 polymer ?
#
loop_
_entity_poly.entity_id
_entity_poly.type
_entity_poly.pdbx_seq_one_letter_code
_entity_poly.pdbx_strand_id
1 'polypeptide(L)'
;MRLLNAANARVFNLKWVCAVRGDYPNFVPPITGEAISVIQIGTDGGYLVRPVRRTEVLLAPGERVDLLVDFSELPSGCKDVIVTNDARAPYPAGEPVTAQTGVVMRINILKKKRIPSPPIPRKI
;
A
#
# COMPACT_ATOMS: atom_id res chain seq x y z
N MET A 1 7.26 4.23 -3.34
CA MET A 1 6.58 3.39 -4.34
C MET A 1 6.19 4.27 -5.52
N ARG A 2 6.36 3.78 -6.75
CA ARG A 2 5.81 4.41 -7.95
C ARG A 2 4.76 3.48 -8.51
N LEU A 3 3.51 3.94 -8.58
CA LEU A 3 2.40 3.16 -9.10
C LEU A 3 2.00 3.68 -10.47
N LEU A 4 1.66 2.75 -11.36
CA LEU A 4 1.11 3.00 -12.69
C LEU A 4 -0.10 2.09 -12.84
N ASN A 5 -1.23 2.64 -13.25
CA ASN A 5 -2.36 1.83 -13.68
C ASN A 5 -2.22 1.49 -15.17
N ALA A 6 -1.75 0.27 -15.46
CA ALA A 6 -1.61 -0.25 -16.81
C ALA A 6 -2.78 -1.15 -17.25
N ALA A 7 -3.92 -1.13 -16.55
CA ALA A 7 -5.09 -1.91 -16.95
C ALA A 7 -5.79 -1.30 -18.17
N ASN A 8 -6.40 -2.14 -19.01
CA ASN A 8 -7.09 -1.69 -20.23
C ASN A 8 -8.22 -0.67 -19.94
N ALA A 9 -9.01 -0.89 -18.89
CA ALA A 9 -10.16 -0.03 -18.55
C ALA A 9 -10.46 0.05 -17.04
N ARG A 10 -9.69 -0.63 -16.20
CA ARG A 10 -10.03 -0.77 -14.78
C ARG A 10 -9.50 0.39 -13.97
N VAL A 11 -10.38 1.05 -13.22
CA VAL A 11 -10.01 2.01 -12.18
C VAL A 11 -9.68 1.24 -10.90
N PHE A 12 -8.69 1.71 -10.15
CA PHE A 12 -8.38 1.19 -8.81
C PHE A 12 -8.60 2.28 -7.77
N ASN A 13 -9.19 1.92 -6.63
CA ASN A 13 -9.19 2.75 -5.43
C ASN A 13 -8.42 1.98 -4.35
N LEU A 14 -7.15 2.35 -4.19
CA LEU A 14 -6.16 1.58 -3.45
C LEU A 14 -6.10 2.00 -1.99
N LYS A 15 -6.13 1.03 -1.08
CA LYS A 15 -5.94 1.22 0.36
C LYS A 15 -4.88 0.26 0.88
N TRP A 16 -4.10 0.70 1.86
CA TRP A 16 -3.13 -0.13 2.57
C TRP A 16 -3.72 -0.50 3.91
N VAL A 17 -3.87 -1.78 4.20
CA VAL A 17 -4.49 -2.24 5.44
C VAL A 17 -3.64 -3.31 6.11
N CYS A 18 -3.60 -3.28 7.43
CA CYS A 18 -2.96 -4.33 8.21
C CYS A 18 -3.80 -5.61 8.19
N ALA A 19 -3.12 -6.73 8.00
CA ALA A 19 -3.67 -8.05 8.16
C ALA A 19 -3.00 -8.78 9.32
N VAL A 20 -3.76 -9.66 9.97
CA VAL A 20 -3.20 -10.70 10.82
C VAL A 20 -2.27 -11.57 9.96
N ARG A 21 -1.33 -12.28 10.58
CA ARG A 21 -0.54 -13.28 9.87
C ARG A 21 -1.32 -14.59 9.80
N GLY A 22 -1.48 -15.14 8.61
CA GLY A 22 -2.13 -16.42 8.39
C GLY A 22 -1.82 -17.00 7.01
N ASP A 23 -2.18 -18.26 6.83
CA ASP A 23 -2.20 -18.91 5.53
C ASP A 23 -3.59 -18.66 4.93
N TYR A 24 -3.65 -17.84 3.88
CA TYR A 24 -4.92 -17.39 3.31
C TYR A 24 -5.20 -18.20 2.06
N PRO A 25 -6.07 -19.23 2.12
CA PRO A 25 -6.30 -20.13 0.99
C PRO A 25 -6.81 -19.42 -0.27
N ASN A 26 -7.38 -18.23 -0.11
CA ASN A 26 -7.88 -17.39 -1.21
C ASN A 26 -7.14 -16.05 -1.36
N PHE A 27 -5.95 -15.88 -0.75
CA PHE A 27 -5.21 -14.61 -0.69
C PHE A 27 -5.96 -13.41 -0.08
N VAL A 28 -7.14 -13.65 0.54
CA VAL A 28 -7.89 -12.64 1.27
C VAL A 28 -7.66 -12.83 2.77
N PRO A 29 -6.71 -12.11 3.37
CA PRO A 29 -6.62 -12.01 4.82
C PRO A 29 -7.85 -11.33 5.42
N PRO A 30 -8.22 -11.68 6.67
CA PRO A 30 -9.10 -10.84 7.45
C PRO A 30 -8.41 -9.49 7.63
N ILE A 31 -9.04 -8.45 7.09
CA ILE A 31 -8.58 -7.07 7.23
C ILE A 31 -8.84 -6.68 8.68
N THR A 32 -7.78 -6.39 9.43
CA THR A 32 -7.87 -6.06 10.85
C THR A 32 -7.24 -4.70 11.08
N GLY A 33 -8.04 -3.66 10.89
CA GLY A 33 -7.63 -2.30 11.19
C GLY A 33 -8.07 -1.29 10.14
N GLU A 34 -7.76 -0.03 10.44
CA GLU A 34 -8.00 1.10 9.55
C GLU A 34 -6.95 1.16 8.43
N ALA A 35 -7.25 1.94 7.40
CA ALA A 35 -6.31 2.20 6.32
C ALA A 35 -5.07 2.95 6.86
N ILE A 36 -3.90 2.41 6.56
CA ILE A 36 -2.60 3.04 6.83
C ILE A 36 -2.50 4.27 5.93
N SER A 37 -2.15 5.41 6.50
CA SER A 37 -1.94 6.62 5.73
C SER A 37 -0.67 6.51 4.86
N VAL A 38 -0.79 6.92 3.61
CA VAL A 38 0.31 7.07 2.66
C VAL A 38 0.50 8.54 2.32
N ILE A 39 1.72 8.91 1.93
CA ILE A 39 2.05 10.29 1.54
C ILE A 39 2.30 10.33 0.04
N GLN A 40 1.43 11.01 -0.69
CA GLN A 40 1.65 11.29 -2.09
C GLN A 40 2.66 12.42 -2.26
N ILE A 41 3.67 12.17 -3.09
CA ILE A 41 4.75 13.11 -3.38
C ILE A 41 4.80 13.51 -4.85
N GLY A 42 4.14 12.77 -5.74
CA GLY A 42 4.12 13.08 -7.18
C GLY A 42 2.90 12.55 -7.92
N THR A 43 2.74 13.03 -9.14
CA THR A 43 1.71 12.67 -10.14
C THR A 43 2.38 12.44 -11.49
N ASP A 44 1.58 12.28 -12.55
CA ASP A 44 2.06 12.21 -13.93
C ASP A 44 2.96 13.37 -14.36
N GLY A 45 2.77 14.56 -13.78
CA GLY A 45 3.56 15.75 -14.09
C GLY A 45 4.88 15.87 -13.31
N GLY A 46 5.20 14.91 -12.43
CA GLY A 46 6.35 14.97 -11.54
C GLY A 46 5.97 15.25 -10.08
N TYR A 47 6.83 15.92 -9.33
CA TYR A 47 6.61 16.14 -7.90
C TYR A 47 5.51 17.16 -7.62
N LEU A 48 4.74 16.91 -6.56
CA LEU A 48 3.79 17.86 -6.00
C LEU A 48 4.55 19.02 -5.33
N VAL A 49 3.93 20.20 -5.31
CA VAL A 49 4.45 21.39 -4.59
C VAL A 49 4.66 21.09 -3.10
N ARG A 50 3.81 20.22 -2.52
CA ARG A 50 3.94 19.73 -1.15
C ARG A 50 3.43 18.29 -1.04
N PRO A 51 3.96 17.48 -0.12
CA PRO A 51 3.44 16.15 0.14
C PRO A 51 1.99 16.19 0.64
N VAL A 52 1.18 15.20 0.24
CA VAL A 52 -0.23 15.10 0.63
C VAL A 52 -0.49 13.76 1.28
N ARG A 53 -0.98 13.77 2.53
CA ARG A 53 -1.42 12.56 3.23
C ARG A 53 -2.74 12.07 2.63
N ARG A 54 -2.82 10.77 2.37
CA ARG A 54 -3.99 10.07 1.83
C ARG A 54 -4.22 8.78 2.61
N THR A 55 -5.46 8.34 2.71
CA THR A 55 -5.86 7.03 3.24
C THR A 55 -6.27 6.07 2.11
N GLU A 56 -6.60 6.63 0.94
CA GLU A 56 -6.90 5.90 -0.29
C GLU A 56 -6.35 6.65 -1.51
N VAL A 57 -6.12 5.92 -2.59
CA VAL A 57 -5.59 6.47 -3.84
C VAL A 57 -6.41 5.94 -5.01
N LEU A 58 -7.19 6.82 -5.62
CA LEU A 58 -7.89 6.55 -6.87
C LEU A 58 -6.92 6.69 -8.05
N LEU A 59 -6.89 5.70 -8.93
CA LEU A 59 -5.99 5.66 -10.08
C LEU A 59 -6.74 5.12 -11.31
N ALA A 60 -6.99 5.99 -12.29
CA ALA A 60 -7.60 5.64 -13.56
C ALA A 60 -6.56 5.05 -14.54
N PRO A 61 -7.00 4.34 -15.60
CA PRO A 61 -6.09 3.81 -16.61
C PRO A 61 -5.13 4.86 -17.17
N GLY A 62 -3.83 4.56 -17.20
CA GLY A 62 -2.78 5.43 -17.72
C GLY A 62 -2.18 6.41 -16.70
N GLU A 63 -2.77 6.56 -15.51
CA GLU A 63 -2.28 7.49 -14.50
C GLU A 63 -1.12 6.91 -13.65
N ARG A 64 -0.27 7.81 -13.14
CA ARG A 64 0.83 7.49 -12.23
C ARG A 64 0.76 8.29 -10.94
N VAL A 65 1.27 7.67 -9.89
CA VAL A 65 1.39 8.28 -8.57
C VAL A 65 2.65 7.82 -7.85
N ASP A 66 3.36 8.78 -7.27
CA ASP A 66 4.53 8.52 -6.43
C ASP A 66 4.12 8.65 -4.96
N LEU A 67 4.30 7.57 -4.20
CA LEU A 67 3.85 7.42 -2.81
C LEU A 67 5.03 7.08 -1.89
N LEU A 68 5.10 7.74 -0.75
CA LEU A 68 5.90 7.34 0.39
C LEU A 68 5.00 6.59 1.38
N VAL A 69 5.42 5.38 1.74
CA VAL A 69 4.72 4.52 2.70
C VAL A 69 5.70 4.20 3.81
N ASP A 70 5.33 4.53 5.05
CA ASP A 70 6.14 4.24 6.23
C ASP A 70 5.69 2.92 6.86
N PHE A 71 6.57 1.93 6.85
CA PHE A 71 6.32 0.62 7.46
C PHE A 71 6.97 0.47 8.84
N SER A 72 7.59 1.53 9.38
CA SER A 72 8.23 1.51 10.70
C SER A 72 7.24 1.70 11.84
N GLU A 73 6.14 2.42 11.60
CA GLU A 73 5.08 2.73 12.57
C GLU A 73 3.77 1.99 12.27
N LEU A 74 3.85 0.68 12.03
CA LEU A 74 2.65 -0.12 11.82
C LEU A 74 1.96 -0.46 13.17
N PRO A 75 0.62 -0.61 13.18
CA PRO A 75 -0.11 -1.14 14.34
C PRO A 75 0.54 -2.40 14.93
N SER A 76 0.53 -2.51 16.26
CA SER A 76 1.14 -3.66 16.95
C SER A 76 0.58 -4.98 16.41
N GLY A 77 1.47 -5.91 16.06
CA GLY A 77 1.09 -7.20 15.49
C GLY A 77 0.90 -7.21 13.97
N CYS A 78 0.91 -6.05 13.30
CA CYS A 78 0.89 -5.97 11.85
C CYS A 78 2.19 -6.51 11.25
N LYS A 79 2.10 -7.68 10.62
CA LYS A 79 3.23 -8.35 9.93
C LYS A 79 3.03 -8.37 8.41
N ASP A 80 1.81 -8.16 7.98
CA ASP A 80 1.39 -8.19 6.59
C ASP A 80 0.59 -6.94 6.29
N VAL A 81 1.03 -6.18 5.30
CA VAL A 81 0.25 -5.07 4.74
C VAL A 81 -0.33 -5.50 3.42
N ILE A 82 -1.64 -5.31 3.26
CA ILE A 82 -2.40 -5.72 2.10
C ILE A 82 -2.83 -4.46 1.38
N VAL A 83 -2.58 -4.44 0.07
CA VAL A 83 -3.12 -3.40 -0.78
C VAL A 83 -4.41 -3.92 -1.37
N THR A 84 -5.51 -3.31 -0.96
CA THR A 84 -6.85 -3.63 -1.41
C THR A 84 -7.28 -2.67 -2.50
N ASN A 85 -8.30 -3.08 -3.23
CA ASN A 85 -9.01 -2.26 -4.19
C ASN A 85 -10.51 -2.39 -3.92
N ASP A 86 -11.23 -1.29 -3.77
CA ASP A 86 -12.69 -1.30 -3.62
C ASP A 86 -13.43 -0.57 -4.76
N ALA A 87 -12.71 -0.19 -5.83
CA ALA A 87 -13.32 0.41 -7.00
C ALA A 87 -14.27 -0.57 -7.71
N ARG A 88 -15.55 -0.18 -7.80
CA ARG A 88 -16.58 -0.87 -8.57
C ARG A 88 -16.23 -0.90 -10.06
N ALA A 89 -16.68 -1.96 -10.75
CA ALA A 89 -16.45 -2.15 -12.17
C ALA A 89 -17.77 -2.47 -12.91
N PRO A 90 -18.18 -1.67 -13.92
CA PRO A 90 -17.59 -0.40 -14.35
C PRO A 90 -17.60 0.70 -13.27
N TYR A 91 -16.61 1.58 -13.27
CA TYR A 91 -16.53 2.67 -12.28
C TYR A 91 -17.48 3.83 -12.66
N PRO A 92 -18.15 4.53 -11.72
CA PRO A 92 -18.10 4.36 -10.27
C PRO A 92 -19.19 3.43 -9.69
N ALA A 93 -20.19 3.02 -10.47
CA ALA A 93 -21.45 2.48 -9.96
C ALA A 93 -21.76 1.02 -10.37
N GLY A 94 -20.81 0.32 -10.99
CA GLY A 94 -20.97 -1.08 -11.38
C GLY A 94 -20.88 -2.07 -10.21
N GLU A 95 -20.51 -3.29 -10.55
CA GLU A 95 -20.42 -4.38 -9.57
C GLU A 95 -19.28 -4.15 -8.57
N PRO A 96 -19.47 -4.52 -7.29
CA PRO A 96 -18.41 -4.47 -6.31
C PRO A 96 -17.28 -5.44 -6.65
N VAL A 97 -16.12 -5.21 -6.05
CA VAL A 97 -14.98 -6.11 -6.19
C VAL A 97 -15.29 -7.49 -5.60
N THR A 98 -14.71 -8.51 -6.20
CA THR A 98 -14.71 -9.88 -5.68
C THR A 98 -13.44 -10.17 -4.89
N ALA A 99 -13.37 -11.34 -4.24
CA ALA A 99 -12.16 -11.80 -3.57
C ALA A 99 -10.92 -11.81 -4.50
N GLN A 100 -11.11 -12.07 -5.78
CA GLN A 100 -10.05 -12.14 -6.79
C GLN A 100 -9.60 -10.77 -7.30
N THR A 101 -10.44 -9.74 -7.14
CA THR A 101 -10.23 -8.43 -7.77
C THR A 101 -10.14 -7.27 -6.78
N GLY A 102 -10.41 -7.56 -5.50
CA GLY A 102 -10.32 -6.62 -4.37
C GLY A 102 -8.99 -6.66 -3.61
N VAL A 103 -8.10 -7.60 -3.95
CA VAL A 103 -6.73 -7.66 -3.43
C VAL A 103 -5.76 -7.47 -4.58
N VAL A 104 -4.79 -6.56 -4.41
CA VAL A 104 -3.78 -6.24 -5.42
C VAL A 104 -2.44 -6.88 -5.06
N MET A 105 -1.98 -6.71 -3.83
CA MET A 105 -0.71 -7.28 -3.39
C MET A 105 -0.61 -7.41 -1.87
N ARG A 106 0.30 -8.28 -1.43
CA ARG A 106 0.72 -8.44 -0.03
C ARG A 106 2.18 -8.02 0.12
N ILE A 107 2.44 -7.22 1.13
CA ILE A 107 3.79 -6.82 1.55
C ILE A 107 4.07 -7.51 2.89
N ASN A 108 5.03 -8.42 2.90
CA ASN A 108 5.49 -9.05 4.15
C ASN A 108 6.51 -8.14 4.83
N ILE A 109 6.20 -7.70 6.06
CA ILE A 109 7.08 -6.85 6.84
C ILE A 109 8.01 -7.72 7.66
N LEU A 110 9.27 -7.75 7.23
CA LEU A 110 10.32 -8.45 7.97
C LEU A 110 10.72 -7.63 9.19
N LYS A 111 10.72 -8.26 10.37
CA LYS A 111 11.33 -7.64 11.55
C LYS A 111 12.80 -7.39 11.24
N LYS A 112 13.22 -6.13 11.27
CA LYS A 112 14.63 -5.76 11.10
C LYS A 112 15.42 -6.45 12.21
N LYS A 113 16.35 -7.34 11.87
CA LYS A 113 17.37 -7.77 12.81
C LYS A 113 18.20 -6.51 13.09
N ARG A 114 18.19 -6.02 14.33
CA ARG A 114 19.02 -4.87 14.72
C ARG A 114 20.48 -5.25 14.41
N ILE A 115 21.06 -4.60 13.42
CA ILE A 115 22.51 -4.69 13.19
C ILE A 115 23.10 -3.85 14.33
N PRO A 116 23.84 -4.45 15.28
CA PRO A 116 24.50 -3.66 16.31
C PRO A 116 25.46 -2.69 15.60
N SER A 117 25.40 -1.42 15.98
CA SER A 117 26.34 -0.42 15.50
C SER A 117 27.76 -0.91 15.80
N PRO A 118 28.69 -0.87 14.82
CA PRO A 118 30.09 -1.12 15.12
C PRO A 118 30.56 -0.19 16.25
N PRO A 119 31.40 -0.66 17.19
CA PRO A 119 31.96 0.21 18.21
C PRO A 119 32.73 1.35 17.54
N ILE A 120 32.61 2.56 18.10
CA ILE A 120 33.33 3.74 17.62
C ILE A 120 34.83 3.43 17.70
N PRO A 121 35.61 3.58 16.60
CA PRO A 121 37.05 3.42 16.64
C PRO A 121 37.65 4.38 17.67
N ARG A 122 38.51 3.89 18.57
CA ARG A 122 39.27 4.79 19.45
C ARG A 122 40.20 5.63 18.59
N LYS A 123 40.26 6.93 18.86
CA LYS A 123 41.31 7.79 18.29
C LYS A 123 42.68 7.20 18.66
N ILE A 124 43.56 7.12 17.66
CA ILE A 124 44.98 6.77 17.80
C ILE A 124 45.67 7.90 18.56
#